data_AF-A0ABD2M1H8-F1
#
_entry.id   AF-A0ABD2M1H8-F1
#
_cell.length_a   1.000
_cell.length_b   1.000
_cell.length_c   1.000
_cell.angle_alpha   90.00
_cell.angle_beta   90.00
_cell.angle_gamma   90.00
#
_symmetry.space_group_name_H-M   'P 1'
#
loop_
_entity.id
_entity.type
_entity.pdbx_description
1 polymer ?
#
loop_
_entity_poly.entity_id
_entity_poly.type
_entity_poly.pdbx_seq_one_letter_code
_entity_poly.pdbx_strand_id
1 'polypeptide(L)'
;MDPSRGLCDKNEDNVTLVVDVIVEESQKLDNKLNSDPNKSNGTILMEICKLSEYSREISRSERISETVQINGLAWKIVTEIEIGEENNEKCLGFYLWCTAAPTAAEGEEWNCKFSTNFRILRQKSGAKDFSRKLTYNFVNNKLNDFGFPNFITFSELMDEDKGFYDKNEDKVTLAIDVAVNERKGTKRKLAIG
;
A
#
# COMPACT_ATOMS: atom_id res chain seq x y z
N MET A 1 11.20 -4.94 -17.87
CA MET A 1 11.35 -3.65 -17.17
C MET A 1 11.19 -3.94 -15.70
N ASP A 2 12.12 -3.49 -14.88
CA ASP A 2 12.16 -3.80 -13.45
C ASP A 2 11.10 -2.96 -12.69
N PRO A 3 10.10 -3.57 -12.02
CA PRO A 3 9.07 -2.86 -11.23
C PRO A 3 9.64 -2.04 -10.06
N SER A 4 10.91 -2.27 -9.70
CA SER A 4 11.56 -1.70 -8.51
C SER A 4 11.96 -0.23 -8.66
N ARG A 5 12.01 0.32 -9.88
CA ARG A 5 12.63 1.63 -10.18
C ARG A 5 11.96 2.87 -9.55
N GLY A 6 10.91 2.68 -8.75
CA GLY A 6 10.16 3.74 -8.09
C GLY A 6 10.16 3.74 -6.57
N LEU A 7 10.77 2.72 -5.96
CA LEU A 7 10.92 2.63 -4.51
C LEU A 7 12.23 3.30 -4.11
N CYS A 8 12.26 3.91 -2.94
CA CYS A 8 13.42 4.65 -2.47
C CYS A 8 14.61 3.70 -2.23
N ASP A 9 15.65 3.79 -3.07
CA ASP A 9 16.94 3.15 -2.82
C ASP A 9 17.60 3.83 -1.62
N LYS A 10 17.98 3.04 -0.61
CA LYS A 10 18.73 3.54 0.54
C LYS A 10 20.20 3.67 0.12
N ASN A 11 20.70 4.89 -0.07
CA ASN A 11 22.13 5.14 -0.17
C ASN A 11 22.53 6.29 0.76
N GLU A 12 23.57 6.04 1.56
CA GLU A 12 24.03 6.84 2.69
C GLU A 12 25.27 7.68 2.34
N ASP A 13 25.32 8.90 2.89
CA ASP A 13 26.57 9.56 3.26
C ASP A 13 26.59 9.86 4.78
N ASN A 14 27.64 9.35 5.43
CA ASN A 14 28.27 9.72 6.70
C ASN A 14 27.67 9.30 8.06
N VAL A 15 27.98 8.05 8.41
CA VAL A 15 28.46 7.42 9.68
C VAL A 15 27.74 7.72 11.01
N THR A 16 27.23 8.92 11.28
CA THR A 16 26.45 9.20 12.50
C THR A 16 24.96 8.92 12.26
N LEU A 17 24.44 9.29 11.08
CA LEU A 17 23.12 8.88 10.60
C LEU A 17 22.96 7.36 10.54
N VAL A 18 24.04 6.66 10.18
CA VAL A 18 24.04 5.21 10.00
C VAL A 18 23.67 4.48 11.30
N VAL A 19 24.09 4.99 12.47
CA VAL A 19 23.75 4.33 13.75
C VAL A 19 22.27 4.50 14.09
N ASP A 20 21.73 5.71 13.94
CA ASP A 20 20.31 5.98 14.21
C ASP A 20 19.40 5.29 13.17
N VAL A 21 19.81 5.25 11.91
CA VAL A 21 19.14 4.49 10.84
C VAL A 21 19.22 2.99 11.11
N ILE A 22 20.36 2.44 11.54
CA ILE A 22 20.47 1.02 11.90
C ILE A 22 19.57 0.70 13.09
N VAL A 23 19.45 1.58 14.09
CA VAL A 23 18.55 1.38 15.23
C VAL A 23 17.09 1.47 14.78
N GLU A 24 16.71 2.42 13.94
CA GLU A 24 15.35 2.49 13.38
C GLU A 24 15.03 1.31 12.45
N GLU A 25 15.98 0.87 11.64
CA GLU A 25 15.82 -0.28 10.76
C GLU A 25 15.78 -1.59 11.53
N SER A 26 16.60 -1.73 12.59
CA SER A 26 16.53 -2.88 13.48
C SER A 26 15.21 -2.90 14.23
N GLN A 27 14.71 -1.75 14.71
CA GLN A 27 13.38 -1.66 15.32
C GLN A 27 12.27 -1.92 14.31
N LYS A 28 12.37 -1.43 13.06
CA LYS A 28 11.43 -1.74 11.97
C LYS A 28 11.48 -3.23 11.63
N LEU A 29 12.65 -3.84 11.63
CA LEU A 29 12.86 -5.26 11.35
C LEU A 29 12.35 -6.14 12.51
N ASP A 30 12.62 -5.76 13.75
CA ASP A 30 12.13 -6.42 14.95
C ASP A 30 10.60 -6.31 15.06
N ASN A 31 10.03 -5.15 14.71
CA ASN A 31 8.58 -4.97 14.62
C ASN A 31 7.97 -5.76 13.43
N LYS A 32 8.69 -5.87 12.30
CA LYS A 32 8.28 -6.70 11.14
C LYS A 32 8.37 -8.20 11.46
N LEU A 33 9.31 -8.61 12.30
CA LEU A 33 9.50 -10.00 12.73
C LEU A 33 8.57 -10.39 13.89
N ASN A 34 8.19 -9.43 14.74
CA ASN A 34 7.28 -9.62 15.87
C ASN A 34 5.81 -9.27 15.55
N SER A 35 5.46 -8.92 14.31
CA SER A 35 4.06 -8.72 13.95
C SER A 35 3.34 -10.07 13.96
N ASP A 36 2.49 -10.31 14.96
CA ASP A 36 1.61 -11.48 14.99
C ASP A 36 0.81 -11.54 13.68
N PRO A 37 1.05 -12.53 12.80
CA PRO A 37 0.37 -12.61 11.51
C PRO A 37 -1.13 -12.85 11.68
N ASN A 38 -1.59 -13.26 12.87
CA ASN A 38 -3.01 -13.43 13.19
C ASN A 38 -3.67 -12.14 13.68
N LYS A 39 -2.94 -11.02 13.78
CA LYS A 39 -3.53 -9.74 14.14
C LYS A 39 -4.58 -9.37 13.09
N SER A 40 -5.80 -9.11 13.56
CA SER A 40 -6.93 -8.76 12.69
C SER A 40 -6.82 -7.38 12.05
N ASN A 41 -5.82 -6.58 12.42
CA ASN A 41 -5.58 -5.27 11.85
C ASN A 41 -4.08 -4.99 11.68
N GLY A 42 -3.77 -4.12 10.73
CA GLY A 42 -2.41 -3.68 10.45
C GLY A 42 -2.39 -2.47 9.52
N THR A 43 -1.22 -1.87 9.38
CA THR A 43 -0.99 -0.74 8.47
C THR A 43 0.07 -1.14 7.46
N ILE A 44 -0.23 -0.90 6.19
CA ILE A 44 0.71 -1.06 5.08
C ILE A 44 1.26 0.33 4.76
N LEU A 45 2.57 0.45 4.60
CA LEU A 45 3.23 1.70 4.24
C LEU A 45 3.95 1.53 2.90
N MET A 46 3.95 2.60 2.10
CA MET A 46 4.70 2.66 0.86
C MET A 46 5.21 4.08 0.65
N GLU A 47 6.49 4.21 0.30
CA GLU A 47 7.04 5.48 -0.16
C GLU A 47 7.20 5.42 -1.69
N ILE A 48 6.78 6.48 -2.35
CA ILE A 48 7.04 6.69 -3.78
C ILE A 48 8.08 7.78 -3.87
N CYS A 49 9.27 7.42 -4.33
CA CYS A 49 10.35 8.34 -4.64
C CYS A 49 10.28 8.80 -6.09
N LYS A 50 10.95 9.93 -6.37
CA LYS A 50 10.95 10.58 -7.70
C LYS A 50 9.52 10.81 -8.18
N LEU A 51 8.65 11.29 -7.28
CA LEU A 51 7.24 11.49 -7.56
C LEU A 51 7.02 12.43 -8.76
N SER A 52 7.87 13.44 -8.88
CA SER A 52 7.86 14.38 -9.99
C SER A 52 8.12 13.67 -11.32
N GLU A 53 9.02 12.68 -11.39
CA GLU A 53 9.25 11.87 -12.58
C GLU A 53 8.08 10.91 -12.82
N TYR A 54 7.62 10.23 -11.77
CA TYR A 54 6.50 9.29 -11.84
C TYR A 54 5.25 9.95 -12.45
N SER A 55 4.87 11.14 -11.96
CA SER A 55 3.70 11.88 -12.48
C SER A 55 3.76 12.18 -13.99
N ARG A 56 4.96 12.19 -14.58
CA ARG A 56 5.19 12.50 -16.00
C ARG A 56 5.24 11.25 -16.88
N GLU A 57 5.33 10.04 -16.31
CA GLU A 57 5.39 8.80 -17.08
C GLU A 57 4.16 8.65 -18.00
N ILE A 58 4.41 8.21 -19.24
CA ILE A 58 3.40 8.13 -20.32
C ILE A 58 2.82 6.71 -20.42
N SER A 59 3.63 5.70 -20.10
CA SER A 59 3.20 4.31 -19.99
C SER A 59 2.56 4.07 -18.63
N ARG A 60 1.49 3.27 -18.60
CA ARG A 60 0.94 2.74 -17.35
C ARG A 60 2.04 1.95 -16.64
N SER A 61 2.47 2.44 -15.47
CA SER A 61 3.46 1.78 -14.64
C SER A 61 2.91 1.61 -13.22
N GLU A 62 2.96 0.36 -12.79
CA GLU A 62 2.53 -0.03 -11.45
C GLU A 62 3.72 0.10 -10.50
N ARG A 63 3.44 0.59 -9.30
CA ARG A 63 4.38 0.54 -8.17
C ARG A 63 3.70 -0.28 -7.08
N ILE A 64 4.43 -1.23 -6.52
CA ILE A 64 3.88 -2.22 -5.59
C ILE A 64 4.70 -2.19 -4.31
N SER A 65 4.04 -2.15 -3.16
CA SER A 65 4.73 -2.18 -1.87
C SER A 65 5.26 -3.56 -1.52
N GLU A 66 6.09 -3.58 -0.48
CA GLU A 66 6.35 -4.78 0.31
C GLU A 66 5.06 -5.44 0.80
N THR A 67 5.11 -6.75 1.04
CA THR A 67 3.97 -7.52 1.56
C THR A 67 3.86 -7.37 3.07
N VAL A 68 2.65 -7.12 3.56
CA VAL A 68 2.32 -7.15 4.99
C VAL A 68 1.33 -8.27 5.27
N GLN A 69 1.59 -9.06 6.30
CA GLN A 69 0.68 -10.14 6.74
C GLN A 69 -0.32 -9.58 7.76
N ILE A 70 -1.62 -9.68 7.46
CA ILE A 70 -2.70 -9.28 8.37
C ILE A 70 -3.76 -10.37 8.34
N ASN A 71 -4.05 -10.94 9.51
CA ASN A 71 -4.96 -12.06 9.71
C ASN A 71 -4.67 -13.27 8.78
N GLY A 72 -3.39 -13.59 8.58
CA GLY A 72 -2.91 -14.66 7.72
C GLY A 72 -3.22 -14.46 6.23
N LEU A 73 -3.40 -13.22 5.77
CA LEU A 73 -3.53 -12.85 4.37
C LEU A 73 -2.38 -11.92 4.00
N ALA A 74 -1.94 -12.00 2.74
CA ALA A 74 -0.88 -11.16 2.21
C ALA A 74 -1.49 -9.91 1.56
N TRP A 75 -1.09 -8.73 2.05
CA TRP A 75 -1.61 -7.45 1.58
C TRP A 75 -0.50 -6.57 1.01
N LYS A 76 -0.82 -5.84 -0.06
CA LYS A 76 0.09 -4.89 -0.71
C LYS A 76 -0.65 -3.62 -1.14
N ILE A 77 0.05 -2.50 -1.11
CA ILE A 77 -0.36 -1.30 -1.84
C ILE A 77 0.05 -1.49 -3.31
N VAL A 78 -0.85 -1.12 -4.22
CA VAL A 78 -0.56 -0.96 -5.64
C VAL A 78 -0.94 0.45 -6.04
N THR A 79 -0.06 1.15 -6.74
CA THR A 79 -0.35 2.46 -7.31
C THR A 79 -0.10 2.50 -8.80
N GLU A 80 -0.94 3.25 -9.49
CA GLU A 80 -0.89 3.41 -10.94
C GLU A 80 -1.17 4.85 -11.32
N ILE A 81 -0.73 5.25 -12.51
CA ILE A 81 -1.15 6.52 -13.10
C ILE A 81 -2.44 6.27 -13.85
N GLU A 82 -3.50 6.92 -13.39
CA GLU A 82 -4.81 6.89 -14.04
C GLU A 82 -5.09 8.25 -14.69
N ILE A 83 -5.96 8.26 -15.71
CA ILE A 83 -6.45 9.51 -16.30
C ILE A 83 -7.86 9.74 -15.75
N GLY A 84 -8.05 10.86 -15.03
CA GLY A 84 -9.32 11.25 -14.45
C GLY A 84 -10.38 11.47 -15.53
N GLU A 85 -11.54 10.85 -15.36
CA GLU A 85 -12.62 10.86 -16.36
C GLU A 85 -13.20 12.28 -16.57
N GLU A 86 -13.22 13.11 -15.53
CA GLU A 86 -13.91 14.41 -15.56
C GLU A 86 -13.06 15.52 -16.21
N ASN A 87 -11.76 15.52 -15.97
CA ASN A 87 -10.86 16.62 -16.35
C ASN A 87 -9.67 16.15 -17.21
N ASN A 88 -9.57 14.86 -17.51
CA ASN A 88 -8.45 14.25 -18.23
C ASN A 88 -7.08 14.51 -17.59
N GLU A 89 -7.05 14.83 -16.29
CA GLU A 89 -5.83 15.03 -15.53
C GLU A 89 -5.26 13.70 -15.06
N LYS A 90 -3.93 13.63 -14.90
CA LYS A 90 -3.30 12.46 -14.31
C LYS A 90 -3.57 12.40 -12.81
N CYS A 91 -4.06 11.26 -12.37
CA CYS A 91 -4.35 10.93 -10.99
C CYS A 91 -3.46 9.80 -10.50
N LEU A 92 -3.20 9.79 -9.19
CA LEU A 92 -2.68 8.62 -8.51
C LEU A 92 -3.86 7.65 -8.27
N GLY A 93 -3.85 6.54 -8.98
CA GLY A 93 -4.62 5.35 -8.62
C GLY A 93 -4.00 4.70 -7.39
N PHE A 94 -4.83 4.37 -6.40
CA PHE A 94 -4.38 3.84 -5.11
C PHE A 94 -5.26 2.65 -4.71
N TYR A 95 -4.66 1.46 -4.75
CA TYR A 95 -5.33 0.19 -4.61
C TYR A 95 -4.72 -0.68 -3.50
N LEU A 96 -5.54 -1.56 -2.96
CA LEU A 96 -5.17 -2.60 -2.03
C LEU A 96 -5.31 -3.95 -2.74
N TRP A 97 -4.20 -4.67 -2.82
CA TRP A 97 -4.18 -6.05 -3.30
C TRP A 97 -4.16 -7.00 -2.11
N CYS A 98 -5.00 -8.03 -2.15
CA CYS A 98 -5.09 -9.07 -1.14
C CYS A 98 -4.99 -10.44 -1.79
N THR A 99 -4.06 -11.27 -1.32
CA THR A 99 -3.91 -12.66 -1.77
C THR A 99 -3.90 -13.62 -0.58
N ALA A 100 -4.11 -14.90 -0.86
CA ALA A 100 -4.00 -15.95 0.15
C ALA A 100 -2.59 -15.93 0.77
N ALA A 101 -2.45 -16.32 2.04
CA ALA A 101 -1.12 -16.55 2.59
C ALA A 101 -0.36 -17.58 1.74
N PRO A 102 0.98 -17.50 1.67
CA PRO A 102 1.81 -18.45 0.95
C PRO A 102 1.60 -19.91 1.37
N THR A 103 1.09 -20.14 2.59
CA THR A 103 0.81 -21.46 3.15
C THR A 103 -0.59 -22.00 2.83
N ALA A 104 -1.43 -21.23 2.12
CA ALA A 104 -2.76 -21.69 1.71
C ALA A 104 -2.62 -22.82 0.67
N ALA A 105 -3.45 -23.85 0.79
CA ALA A 105 -3.43 -24.95 -0.16
C ALA A 105 -3.92 -24.48 -1.54
N GLU A 106 -3.33 -25.04 -2.61
CA GLU A 106 -3.75 -24.73 -3.97
C GLU A 106 -5.26 -25.04 -4.16
N GLY A 107 -6.02 -24.03 -4.60
CA GLY A 107 -7.47 -24.12 -4.77
C GLY A 107 -8.29 -24.06 -3.47
N GLU A 108 -7.74 -23.54 -2.37
CA GLU A 108 -8.52 -23.13 -1.21
C GLU A 108 -9.22 -21.78 -1.49
N GLU A 109 -10.53 -21.80 -1.63
CA GLU A 109 -11.33 -20.57 -1.69
C GLU A 109 -11.44 -19.96 -0.29
N TRP A 110 -11.36 -18.63 -0.20
CA TRP A 110 -11.64 -17.91 1.03
C TRP A 110 -12.43 -16.64 0.74
N ASN A 111 -13.14 -16.20 1.77
CA ASN A 111 -13.87 -14.95 1.78
C ASN A 111 -13.32 -14.08 2.91
N CYS A 112 -13.21 -12.78 2.67
CA CYS A 112 -12.69 -11.82 3.64
C CYS A 112 -13.50 -10.53 3.59
N LYS A 113 -14.14 -10.18 4.71
CA LYS A 113 -14.72 -8.86 4.91
C LYS A 113 -13.72 -8.01 5.66
N PHE A 114 -13.41 -6.84 5.13
CA PHE A 114 -12.45 -5.92 5.74
C PHE A 114 -12.84 -4.47 5.53
N SER A 115 -12.36 -3.62 6.43
CA SER A 115 -12.48 -2.16 6.34
C SER A 115 -11.10 -1.57 6.14
N THR A 116 -11.03 -0.50 5.35
CA THR A 116 -9.77 0.16 5.02
C THR A 116 -9.84 1.66 5.25
N ASN A 117 -8.67 2.24 5.49
CA ASN A 117 -8.44 3.67 5.47
C ASN A 117 -7.20 3.95 4.62
N PHE A 118 -7.41 4.34 3.37
CA PHE A 118 -6.36 4.78 2.46
C PHE A 118 -5.95 6.19 2.85
N ARG A 119 -4.64 6.43 3.01
CA ARG A 119 -4.09 7.69 3.51
C ARG A 119 -2.88 8.14 2.68
N ILE A 120 -2.79 9.44 2.46
CA ILE A 120 -1.54 10.13 2.13
C ILE A 120 -1.09 10.85 3.38
N LEU A 121 0.09 10.50 3.87
CA LEU A 121 0.62 11.08 5.09
C LEU A 121 1.10 12.50 4.82
N ARG A 122 0.82 13.41 5.75
CA ARG A 122 1.41 14.75 5.71
C ARG A 122 2.84 14.73 6.23
N GLN A 123 3.69 15.56 5.63
CA GLN A 123 5.10 15.67 6.01
C GLN A 123 5.32 16.47 7.31
N LYS A 124 4.35 17.31 7.70
CA LYS A 124 4.42 18.12 8.92
C LYS A 124 3.69 17.44 10.08
N SER A 125 4.38 17.29 11.21
CA SER A 125 3.82 16.75 12.45
C SER A 125 2.57 17.53 12.90
N GLY A 126 1.53 16.80 13.32
CA GLY A 126 0.27 17.36 13.82
C GLY A 126 -0.76 17.75 12.76
N ALA A 127 -0.42 17.69 11.47
CA ALA A 127 -1.37 17.94 10.39
C ALA A 127 -2.14 16.66 10.01
N LYS A 128 -3.41 16.79 9.58
CA LYS A 128 -4.26 15.64 9.24
C LYS A 128 -3.94 15.08 7.86
N ASP A 129 -3.72 13.77 7.79
CA ASP A 129 -3.62 13.02 6.53
C ASP A 129 -4.84 13.27 5.62
N PHE A 130 -4.62 13.20 4.31
CA PHE A 130 -5.73 13.02 3.39
C PHE A 130 -6.12 11.56 3.40
N SER A 131 -7.40 11.27 3.64
CA SER A 131 -7.83 9.89 3.83
C SER A 131 -9.20 9.61 3.20
N ARG A 132 -9.36 8.41 2.64
CA ARG A 132 -10.66 7.86 2.23
C ARG A 132 -10.83 6.46 2.78
N LYS A 133 -12.03 6.17 3.29
CA LYS A 133 -12.36 4.87 3.89
C LYS A 133 -13.24 4.07 2.97
N LEU A 134 -13.05 2.75 2.98
CA LEU A 134 -13.95 1.80 2.33
C LEU A 134 -14.19 0.58 3.22
N THR A 135 -15.23 -0.17 2.92
CA THR A 135 -15.44 -1.51 3.49
C THR A 135 -15.82 -2.42 2.34
N TYR A 136 -15.19 -3.59 2.29
CA TYR A 136 -15.35 -4.53 1.20
C TYR A 136 -15.57 -5.95 1.71
N ASN A 137 -16.24 -6.76 0.89
CA ASN A 137 -16.43 -8.19 1.11
C ASN A 137 -15.85 -8.94 -0.09
N PHE A 138 -14.62 -9.40 0.06
CA PHE A 138 -13.89 -10.17 -0.93
C PHE A 138 -14.40 -11.60 -0.96
N VAL A 139 -14.86 -12.04 -2.14
CA VAL A 139 -15.52 -13.34 -2.33
C VAL A 139 -14.74 -14.20 -3.31
N ASN A 140 -14.53 -15.47 -2.96
CA ASN A 140 -13.92 -16.51 -3.81
C ASN A 140 -12.57 -16.15 -4.44
N ASN A 141 -11.65 -15.51 -3.70
CA ASN A 141 -10.30 -15.21 -4.23
C ASN A 141 -10.27 -14.28 -5.45
N LYS A 142 -11.36 -13.57 -5.75
CA LYS A 142 -11.49 -12.68 -6.92
C LYS A 142 -11.54 -11.22 -6.51
N LEU A 143 -10.40 -10.65 -6.13
CA LEU A 143 -10.09 -9.24 -6.39
C LEU A 143 -8.60 -9.09 -6.60
N ASN A 144 -8.21 -8.57 -7.76
CA ASN A 144 -6.87 -8.07 -7.92
C ASN A 144 -6.80 -6.55 -7.63
N ASP A 145 -7.92 -5.82 -7.75
CA ASP A 145 -7.85 -4.35 -7.81
C ASP A 145 -9.00 -3.72 -7.00
N PHE A 146 -8.78 -3.50 -5.70
CA PHE A 146 -9.75 -2.81 -4.83
C PHE A 146 -9.20 -1.47 -4.34
N GLY A 147 -9.83 -0.36 -4.71
CA GLY A 147 -9.38 0.96 -4.26
C GLY A 147 -10.00 2.10 -5.06
N PHE A 148 -9.20 3.12 -5.31
CA PHE A 148 -9.63 4.35 -5.95
C PHE A 148 -8.78 4.61 -7.20
N PRO A 149 -9.35 4.54 -8.42
CA PRO A 149 -8.63 4.93 -9.63
C PRO A 149 -8.27 6.42 -9.63
N ASN A 150 -9.14 7.27 -9.09
CA ASN A 150 -8.92 8.71 -8.96
C ASN A 150 -8.82 9.11 -7.48
N PHE A 151 -7.73 8.72 -6.82
CA PHE A 151 -7.54 9.02 -5.38
C PHE A 151 -7.23 10.50 -5.15
N ILE A 152 -6.26 11.04 -5.89
CA ILE A 152 -5.84 12.45 -5.87
C ILE A 152 -5.18 12.78 -7.22
N THR A 153 -5.30 14.02 -7.70
CA THR A 153 -4.55 14.45 -8.89
C THR A 153 -3.08 14.66 -8.53
N PHE A 154 -2.17 14.43 -9.48
CA PHE A 154 -0.74 14.71 -9.21
C PHE A 154 -0.48 16.20 -8.95
N SER A 155 -1.28 17.09 -9.54
CA SER A 155 -1.23 18.53 -9.28
C SER A 155 -1.56 18.84 -7.82
N GLU A 156 -2.65 18.29 -7.28
CA GLU A 156 -3.01 18.49 -5.87
C GLU A 156 -2.03 17.79 -4.92
N LEU A 157 -1.53 16.62 -5.29
CA LEU A 157 -0.60 15.87 -4.46
C LEU A 157 0.73 16.61 -4.26
N MET A 158 1.23 17.26 -5.31
CA MET A 158 2.51 18.00 -5.30
C MET A 158 2.37 19.47 -4.93
N ASP A 159 1.16 19.94 -4.62
CA ASP A 159 0.91 21.29 -4.12
C ASP A 159 1.56 21.47 -2.73
N GLU A 160 2.52 22.39 -2.62
CA GLU A 160 3.29 22.66 -1.41
C GLU A 160 2.40 23.11 -0.24
N ASP A 161 1.29 23.81 -0.54
CA ASP A 161 0.35 24.28 0.48
C ASP A 161 -0.46 23.12 1.10
N LYS A 162 -0.58 22.01 0.37
CA LYS A 162 -1.24 20.80 0.84
C LYS A 162 -0.34 19.99 1.79
N GLY A 163 0.97 20.06 1.63
CA GLY A 163 1.95 19.48 2.57
C GLY A 163 1.99 17.94 2.60
N PHE A 164 1.55 17.29 1.52
CA PHE A 164 1.63 15.83 1.35
C PHE A 164 2.95 15.37 0.73
N TYR A 165 3.49 16.20 -0.16
CA TYR A 165 4.71 15.94 -0.91
C TYR A 165 5.92 16.55 -0.21
N ASP A 166 6.95 15.72 0.01
CA ASP A 166 8.28 16.20 0.39
C ASP A 166 9.04 16.58 -0.89
N LYS A 167 9.12 17.89 -1.15
CA LYS A 167 9.81 18.43 -2.32
C LYS A 167 11.33 18.26 -2.28
N ASN A 168 11.92 18.19 -1.09
CA ASN A 168 13.37 18.07 -0.95
C ASN A 168 13.83 16.64 -1.29
N GLU A 169 13.03 15.65 -0.89
CA GLU A 169 13.29 14.23 -1.19
C GLU A 169 12.59 13.72 -2.46
N ASP A 170 11.77 14.56 -3.11
CA ASP A 170 10.88 14.20 -4.21
C ASP A 170 10.04 12.94 -3.90
N LYS A 171 9.34 12.98 -2.75
CA LYS A 171 8.75 11.81 -2.10
C LYS A 171 7.31 12.04 -1.61
N VAL A 172 6.50 10.98 -1.65
CA VAL A 172 5.24 10.88 -0.88
C VAL A 172 5.21 9.57 -0.09
N THR A 173 4.61 9.61 1.10
CA THR A 173 4.33 8.41 1.91
C THR A 173 2.84 8.09 1.90
N LEU A 174 2.52 6.87 1.49
CA LEU A 174 1.18 6.31 1.44
C LEU A 174 1.00 5.32 2.58
N ALA A 175 -0.21 5.23 3.11
CA ALA A 175 -0.59 4.23 4.08
C ALA A 175 -1.97 3.64 3.80
N ILE A 176 -2.15 2.36 4.10
CA ILE A 176 -3.49 1.76 4.20
C ILE A 176 -3.60 1.08 5.55
N ASP A 177 -4.53 1.55 6.39
CA ASP A 177 -4.93 0.80 7.57
C ASP A 177 -5.96 -0.25 7.13
N VAL A 178 -5.76 -1.51 7.49
CA VAL A 178 -6.64 -2.63 7.19
C VAL A 178 -7.15 -3.22 8.49
N ALA A 179 -8.45 -3.45 8.59
CA ALA A 179 -9.09 -4.20 9.65
C ALA A 179 -9.93 -5.33 9.05
N VAL A 180 -9.53 -6.57 9.30
CA VAL A 180 -10.25 -7.77 8.89
C VAL A 180 -11.39 -8.02 9.87
N ASN A 181 -12.60 -7.84 9.38
CA ASN A 181 -13.84 -7.97 10.14
C ASN A 181 -14.33 -9.43 10.19
N GLU A 182 -14.11 -10.18 9.11
CA GLU A 182 -14.54 -11.57 8.99
C GLU A 182 -13.66 -12.32 7.98
N ARG A 183 -13.27 -13.56 8.31
CA ARG A 183 -12.58 -14.46 7.37
C ARG A 183 -13.23 -15.84 7.42
N LYS A 184 -13.57 -16.38 6.26
CA LYS A 184 -14.13 -17.74 6.11
C LYS A 184 -13.30 -18.52 5.11
N GLY A 185 -12.69 -19.63 5.54
CA GLY A 185 -12.13 -20.62 4.63
C GLY A 185 -13.25 -21.50 4.07
N THR A 186 -13.30 -21.69 2.76
CA THR A 186 -14.26 -22.60 2.13
C THR A 186 -13.62 -23.98 2.09
N LYS A 187 -13.98 -24.87 3.02
CA LYS A 187 -13.59 -26.28 2.91
C LYS A 187 -14.17 -26.82 1.61
N ARG A 188 -13.36 -27.45 0.75
CA ARG A 188 -13.87 -28.24 -0.39
C ARG A 188 -14.93 -29.18 0.17
N LYS A 189 -16.17 -29.13 -0.34
CA LYS A 189 -17.04 -30.31 -0.27
C LYS A 189 -16.27 -31.39 -1.02
N LEU A 190 -15.70 -32.35 -0.30
CA LEU A 190 -15.35 -33.64 -0.88
C LEU A 190 -16.63 -34.11 -1.56
N ALA A 191 -16.65 -34.08 -2.89
CA ALA A 191 -17.66 -34.78 -3.65
C ALA A 191 -17.45 -36.27 -3.31
N ILE A 192 -18.26 -36.77 -2.39
CA ILE A 192 -18.39 -38.20 -2.17
C ILE A 192 -19.13 -38.71 -3.41
N GLY A 193 -18.51 -39.70 -4.07
CA GLY A 193 -18.81 -40.16 -5.43
C GLY A 193 -20.19 -40.71 -5.66
#